data_AF-A0A1D1V6Z9-F1
#
_entry.id   AF-A0A1D1V6Z9-F1
#
_cell.length_a   1.000
_cell.length_b   1.000
_cell.length_c   1.000
_cell.angle_alpha   90.00
_cell.angle_beta   90.00
_cell.angle_gamma   90.00
#
_symmetry.space_group_name_H-M   'P 1'
#
loop_
_entity.id
_entity.type
_entity.pdbx_description
1 polymer ?
#
loop_
_entity_poly.entity_id
_entity_poly.type
_entity_poly.pdbx_seq_one_letter_code
_entity_poly.pdbx_strand_id
1 'polypeptide(L)' 'MASLKLKTALEVHAQLTMQAAVHAVREMGWGMRETAEAYGVNRQTLDNRLNGRHTVCASYGSLEERY' A
#
# COMPACT_ATOMS: atom_id res chain seq x y z
N MET A 1 10.71 -14.85 23.62
CA MET A 1 11.24 -13.47 23.43
C MET A 1 11.02 -13.09 21.97
N ALA A 2 10.31 -12.00 21.70
CA ALA A 2 10.08 -11.55 20.32
C ALA A 2 11.35 -10.88 19.78
N SER A 3 11.87 -11.36 18.65
CA SER A 3 12.98 -10.73 17.92
C SER A 3 12.43 -9.55 17.13
N LEU A 4 12.86 -8.34 17.48
CA LEU A 4 12.63 -7.13 16.67
C LEU A 4 13.52 -7.23 15.42
N LYS A 5 12.96 -7.68 14.30
CA LYS A 5 13.63 -7.62 13.00
C LYS A 5 13.63 -6.17 12.53
N LEU A 6 14.80 -5.53 12.58
CA LEU A 6 15.01 -4.21 11.99
C LEU A 6 14.92 -4.35 10.46
N LYS A 7 14.02 -3.57 9.84
CA LYS A 7 13.97 -3.46 8.39
C LYS A 7 15.18 -2.68 7.91
N THR A 8 15.78 -3.14 6.83
CA THR A 8 16.86 -2.42 6.16
C THR A 8 16.31 -1.15 5.48
N ALA A 9 17.18 -0.17 5.25
CA ALA A 9 16.80 1.06 4.54
C ALA A 9 16.22 0.77 3.14
N LEU A 10 16.72 -0.27 2.47
CA LEU A 10 16.23 -0.70 1.16
C LEU A 10 14.79 -1.23 1.23
N GLU A 11 14.47 -2.04 2.25
CA GLU A 11 13.11 -2.55 2.45
C GLU A 11 12.12 -1.44 2.79
N VAL A 12 12.54 -0.46 3.58
CA VAL A 12 11.71 0.71 3.90
C VAL A 12 11.48 1.55 2.65
N HIS A 13 12.52 1.80 1.85
CA HIS A 13 12.41 2.53 0.60
C HIS A 13 11.44 1.83 -0.37
N ALA A 14 11.61 0.52 -0.59
CA ALA A 14 10.71 -0.25 -1.46
C ALA A 14 9.24 -0.20 -0.99
N GLN A 15 9.01 -0.20 0.33
CA GLN A 15 7.65 -0.07 0.90
C GLN A 15 7.05 1.31 0.64
N LEU A 16 7.81 2.38 0.86
CA LEU A 16 7.37 3.75 0.61
C LEU A 16 7.08 3.99 -0.87
N THR A 17 7.95 3.52 -1.76
CA THR A 17 7.76 3.61 -3.22
C THR A 17 6.49 2.90 -3.66
N MET A 18 6.20 1.72 -3.11
CA MET A 18 4.96 1.00 -3.39
C MET A 18 3.72 1.73 -2.88
N GLN A 19 3.78 2.37 -1.70
CA GLN A 19 2.67 3.17 -1.17
C GLN A 19 2.40 4.40 -2.04
N ALA A 20 3.45 5.10 -2.47
CA ALA A 20 3.33 6.24 -3.37
C ALA A 20 2.70 5.84 -4.72
N ALA A 21 3.11 4.69 -5.28
CA ALA A 21 2.53 4.15 -6.51
C ALA A 21 1.03 3.81 -6.34
N VAL A 22 0.63 3.20 -5.21
CA VAL A 22 -0.79 2.92 -4.94
C VAL A 22 -1.60 4.22 -4.82
N HIS A 23 -1.06 5.22 -4.13
CA HIS A 23 -1.71 6.52 -3.97
C HIS A 23 -1.90 7.24 -5.31
N ALA A 24 -0.88 7.24 -6.18
CA ALA A 24 -0.97 7.84 -7.50
C ALA A 24 -2.08 7.19 -8.37
N VAL A 25 -2.23 5.86 -8.31
CA VAL A 25 -3.30 5.18 -9.05
C VAL A 25 -4.69 5.44 -8.45
N ARG A 26 -4.84 5.38 -7.11
CA ARG A 26 -6.16 5.49 -6.46
C ARG A 26 -6.67 6.91 -6.31
N GLU A 27 -5.81 7.81 -5.84
CA GLU A 27 -6.20 9.17 -5.43
C GLU A 27 -5.93 10.20 -6.52
N MET A 28 -4.86 10.00 -7.32
CA MET A 28 -4.48 10.94 -8.38
C MET A 28 -5.02 10.51 -9.76
N GLY A 29 -5.63 9.32 -9.86
CA GLY A 29 -6.20 8.80 -11.10
C GLY A 29 -5.19 8.44 -12.19
N TRP A 30 -3.92 8.19 -11.81
CA TRP A 30 -2.88 7.83 -12.79
C TRP A 30 -3.11 6.43 -13.37
N GLY A 31 -2.75 6.25 -14.64
CA GLY A 31 -2.77 4.95 -15.29
C GLY A 31 -1.80 3.97 -14.63
N MET A 32 -2.27 2.77 -14.28
CA MET A 32 -1.47 1.77 -13.57
C MET A 32 -0.15 1.42 -14.26
N ARG A 33 -0.13 1.39 -15.60
CA ARG A 33 1.09 1.14 -16.38
C ARG A 33 2.10 2.28 -16.22
N GLU A 34 1.63 3.51 -16.38
CA GLU A 34 2.46 4.72 -16.27
C GLU A 34 3.01 4.88 -14.85
N THR A 35 2.20 4.60 -13.83
CA THR A 35 2.65 4.61 -12.43
C THR A 35 3.68 3.52 -12.15
N ALA A 36 3.50 2.31 -12.68
CA ALA A 36 4.48 1.24 -12.49
C ALA A 36 5.85 1.61 -13.07
N GLU A 37 5.86 2.22 -14.26
CA GLU A 37 7.07 2.71 -14.92
C GLU A 37 7.69 3.90 -14.17
N ALA A 38 6.89 4.90 -13.77
CA ALA A 38 7.36 6.10 -13.08
C ALA A 38 7.99 5.82 -11.71
N TYR A 39 7.44 4.87 -10.96
CA TYR A 39 7.93 4.50 -9.63
C TYR A 39 8.88 3.29 -9.65
N GLY A 40 9.16 2.72 -10.84
CA GLY A 40 10.04 1.55 -10.97
C GLY A 40 9.53 0.32 -10.22
N VAL A 41 8.20 0.18 -10.06
CA VAL A 41 7.58 -0.93 -9.34
C VAL A 41 7.05 -1.97 -10.30
N ASN A 42 7.08 -3.24 -9.89
CA ASN A 42 6.50 -4.30 -10.70
C ASN A 42 4.98 -4.09 -10.84
N ARG A 43 4.51 -4.01 -12.09
CA ARG A 43 3.10 -3.78 -12.40
C ARG A 43 2.17 -4.84 -11.79
N GLN A 44 2.55 -6.11 -11.81
CA GLN A 44 1.74 -7.19 -11.22
C GLN A 44 1.69 -7.08 -9.70
N THR A 45 2.78 -6.65 -9.05
CA THR A 45 2.78 -6.37 -7.61
C THR A 45 1.90 -5.17 -7.26
N LEU A 46 1.91 -4.12 -8.09
CA LEU A 46 1.04 -2.95 -7.93
C LEU A 46 -0.44 -3.32 -8.14
N ASP A 47 -0.74 -4.11 -9.18
CA ASP A 47 -2.08 -4.67 -9.44
C ASP A 47 -2.57 -5.51 -8.25
N ASN A 48 -1.73 -6.42 -7.75
CA ASN A 48 -2.02 -7.21 -6.57
C ASN A 48 -2.23 -6.35 -5.32
N ARG A 49 -1.59 -5.19 -5.18
CA ARG A 49 -1.81 -4.26 -4.06
C ARG A 49 -3.13 -3.48 -4.21
N LEU A 50 -3.51 -3.16 -5.43
CA LEU A 50 -4.71 -2.42 -5.75
C LEU A 50 -5.97 -3.30 -5.70
N ASN A 51 -5.87 -4.53 -6.21
CA ASN A 51 -6.95 -5.53 -6.30
C ASN A 51 -6.95 -6.50 -5.10
N GLY A 52 -5.79 -6.75 -4.49
CA GLY A 52 -5.63 -7.63 -3.34
C GLY A 52 -6.00 -6.94 -2.03
N ARG A 53 -7.27 -7.05 -1.69
CA ARG A 53 -7.79 -7.17 -0.32
C ARG A 53 -7.53 -5.98 0.63
N HIS A 54 -8.56 -5.13 0.72
CA HIS A 54 -9.10 -4.76 2.02
C HIS A 54 -9.61 -6.03 2.76
N THR A 55 -8.71 -6.92 3.19
CA THR A 55 -8.94 -7.64 4.45
C THR A 55 -8.32 -6.78 5.54
N VAL A 56 -8.74 -5.52 5.61
CA VAL A 56 -8.89 -4.89 6.91
C VAL A 56 -9.97 -5.74 7.55
N CYS A 57 -9.55 -6.65 8.42
CA CYS A 57 -10.40 -7.11 9.49
C CYS A 57 -10.90 -5.81 10.15
N ALA A 58 -12.12 -5.40 9.81
CA ALA A 58 -12.82 -4.33 10.48
C ALA A 58 -13.05 -4.84 11.91
N SER A 59 -12.06 -4.64 12.76
CA SER A 59 -12.14 -4.96 14.18
C SER A 59 -11.55 -3.84 15.01
N TYR A 60 -11.57 -2.58 14.55
CA TYR A 60 -11.45 -1.44 15.46
C TYR A 60 -12.25 -0.25 14.93
N GLY A 61 -13.35 0.04 15.63
CA GLY A 61 -13.91 1.39 15.75
C GLY A 61 -15.20 1.66 15.00
N SER A 62 -16.34 1.46 15.67
CA SER A 62 -17.47 2.40 15.58
C SER A 62 -18.21 2.41 16.91
N LEU A 63 -17.48 2.84 17.95
CA LEU A 63 -18.06 3.46 19.14
C LEU A 63 -18.17 4.95 18.78
N GLU A 64 -19.27 5.33 18.16
CA GLU A 64 -19.84 6.70 18.10
C GLU A 64 -20.84 6.76 16.94
N GLU A 65 -22.13 6.70 17.25
CA GLU A 65 -23.14 7.71 16.88
C GLU A 65 -24.49 7.24 17.48
N ARG A 66 -24.95 7.91 18.56
CA ARG A 66 -25.87 9.07 18.55
C ARG A 66 -27.34 8.63 18.53
N TYR A 67 -28.09 9.02 19.57
CA TYR A 67 -29.52 8.76 19.70
C TYR A 67 -29.93 8.29 21.10
#